data_AF-L0RX51-F1
#
_entry.id   AF-L0RX51-F1
#
_cell.length_a   1.000
_cell.length_b   1.000
_cell.length_c   1.000
_cell.angle_alpha   90.00
_cell.angle_beta   90.00
_cell.angle_gamma   90.00
#
_symmetry.space_group_name_H-M   'P 1'
#
loop_
_entity.id
_entity.type
_entity.pdbx_description
1 polymer ?
#
loop_
_entity_poly.entity_id
_entity_poly.type
_entity_poly.pdbx_seq_one_letter_code
_entity_poly.pdbx_strand_id
1 'polypeptide(L)'
;MSFKVLKKCILLYHLNMINNKFKVIFLSIITFGLIWIKWRKKIEHKKNTIYQVDDLPFKISTLNSYLGVENYRVIDSKPSRLNIEIKDIAKVDLEKIKKLKGVSGLFVKSSTISIILGVYTNSVYQALNNNKRG
;
A
#
# COMPACT_ATOMS: atom_id res chain seq x y z
N MET A 1 -68.70 -36.98 7.50
CA MET A 1 -67.80 -36.09 8.26
C MET A 1 -66.30 -36.40 8.09
N SER A 2 -65.91 -37.50 7.43
CA SER A 2 -64.51 -38.02 7.44
C SER A 2 -63.55 -37.35 6.42
N PHE A 3 -64.06 -36.90 5.26
CA PHE A 3 -63.20 -36.42 4.15
C PHE A 3 -62.58 -35.01 4.38
N LYS A 4 -63.29 -34.12 5.10
CA LYS A 4 -62.77 -32.77 5.43
C LYS A 4 -61.57 -32.82 6.40
N VAL A 5 -61.56 -33.79 7.32
CA VAL A 5 -60.49 -33.95 8.32
C VAL A 5 -59.22 -34.49 7.66
N LEU A 6 -59.36 -35.49 6.78
CA LEU A 6 -58.23 -36.07 6.04
C LEU A 6 -57.55 -35.03 5.14
N LYS A 7 -58.34 -34.21 4.42
CA LYS A 7 -57.82 -33.13 3.56
C LYS A 7 -57.08 -32.06 4.37
N LYS A 8 -57.53 -31.75 5.59
CA LYS A 8 -56.89 -30.78 6.50
C LYS A 8 -55.56 -31.30 7.05
N CYS A 9 -55.47 -32.58 7.42
CA CYS A 9 -54.22 -33.20 7.86
C CYS A 9 -53.15 -33.25 6.76
N ILE A 10 -53.54 -33.60 5.52
CA ILE A 10 -52.62 -33.61 4.37
C ILE A 10 -52.12 -32.19 4.07
N LEU A 11 -53.00 -31.19 4.11
CA LEU A 11 -52.63 -29.79 3.92
C LEU A 11 -51.65 -29.31 5.00
N LEU A 12 -51.91 -29.63 6.28
CA LEU A 12 -51.03 -29.28 7.41
C LEU A 12 -49.64 -29.93 7.28
N TYR A 13 -49.58 -31.22 6.90
CA TYR A 13 -48.33 -31.93 6.67
C TYR A 13 -47.53 -31.30 5.52
N HIS A 14 -48.20 -30.97 4.42
CA HIS A 14 -47.57 -30.35 3.26
C HIS A 14 -47.08 -28.92 3.57
N LEU A 15 -47.84 -28.13 4.35
CA LEU A 15 -47.43 -26.80 4.80
C LEU A 15 -46.19 -26.86 5.71
N ASN A 16 -46.15 -27.83 6.62
CA ASN A 16 -45.05 -28.02 7.56
C ASN A 16 -43.76 -28.46 6.84
N MET A 17 -43.89 -29.33 5.83
CA MET A 17 -42.79 -29.74 4.94
C MET A 17 -42.20 -28.57 4.15
N ILE A 18 -43.03 -27.64 3.66
CA ILE A 18 -42.58 -26.43 2.96
C ILE A 18 -41.84 -25.49 3.92
N ASN A 19 -42.36 -25.29 5.14
CA ASN A 19 -41.73 -24.43 6.15
C ASN A 19 -40.34 -24.92 6.58
N ASN A 20 -40.14 -26.24 6.72
CA ASN A 20 -38.85 -26.80 7.09
C ASN A 20 -37.81 -26.64 5.96
N LYS A 21 -38.22 -26.85 4.71
CA LYS A 21 -37.35 -26.60 3.54
C LYS A 21 -36.96 -25.13 3.42
N PHE A 22 -37.90 -24.21 3.66
CA PHE A 22 -37.63 -22.77 3.67
C PHE A 22 -36.63 -22.37 4.75
N LYS A 23 -36.73 -22.92 5.97
CA LYS A 23 -35.77 -22.68 7.06
C LYS A 23 -34.35 -23.11 6.69
N VAL A 24 -34.18 -24.27 6.05
CA VAL A 24 -32.87 -24.76 5.62
C VAL A 24 -32.25 -23.88 4.54
N ILE A 25 -33.06 -23.43 3.57
CA ILE A 25 -32.61 -22.51 2.51
C ILE A 25 -32.22 -21.15 3.10
N PHE A 26 -33.01 -20.62 4.03
CA PHE A 26 -32.72 -19.37 4.73
C PHE A 26 -31.42 -19.44 5.54
N LEU A 27 -31.21 -20.52 6.30
CA LEU A 27 -29.95 -20.74 7.02
C LEU A 27 -28.75 -20.84 6.07
N SER A 28 -28.91 -21.53 4.93
CA SER A 28 -27.86 -21.64 3.92
C SER A 28 -27.46 -20.27 3.38
N ILE A 29 -28.43 -19.44 2.97
CA ILE A 29 -28.16 -18.08 2.45
C ILE A 29 -27.47 -17.20 3.49
N ILE A 30 -27.88 -17.29 4.77
CA ILE A 30 -27.25 -16.53 5.85
C ILE A 30 -25.82 -16.99 6.09
N THR A 31 -25.58 -18.31 6.18
CA THR A 31 -24.24 -18.84 6.44
C THR A 31 -23.27 -18.48 5.31
N PHE A 32 -23.65 -18.66 4.04
CA PHE A 32 -22.84 -18.25 2.91
C PHE A 32 -22.70 -16.73 2.78
N GLY A 33 -23.75 -15.97 3.07
CA GLY A 33 -23.73 -14.50 3.04
C GLY A 33 -22.79 -13.89 4.08
N LEU A 34 -22.80 -14.42 5.31
CA LEU A 34 -21.92 -13.98 6.40
C LEU A 34 -20.45 -14.30 6.10
N ILE A 35 -20.15 -15.46 5.50
CA ILE A 35 -18.81 -15.85 5.06
C ILE A 35 -18.28 -14.84 4.02
N TRP A 36 -19.11 -14.47 3.05
CA TRP A 36 -18.76 -13.50 2.01
C TRP A 36 -18.47 -12.10 2.56
N ILE A 37 -19.27 -11.63 3.52
CA ILE A 37 -19.05 -10.35 4.22
C ILE A 37 -17.70 -10.35 4.94
N LYS A 38 -17.36 -11.43 5.65
CA LYS A 38 -16.09 -11.56 6.36
C LYS A 38 -14.89 -11.53 5.42
N TRP A 39 -15.01 -12.15 4.24
CA TRP A 39 -13.95 -12.15 3.24
C TRP A 39 -13.77 -10.79 2.56
N ARG A 40 -14.86 -10.09 2.25
CA ARG A 40 -14.80 -8.71 1.71
C ARG A 40 -14.03 -7.77 2.64
N LYS A 41 -14.26 -7.86 3.95
CA LYS A 41 -13.59 -7.01 4.96
C LYS A 41 -12.08 -7.31 5.11
N LYS A 42 -11.62 -8.51 4.74
CA LYS A 42 -10.20 -8.90 4.83
C LYS A 42 -9.37 -8.45 3.62
N ILE A 43 -10.02 -8.14 2.50
CA ILE A 43 -9.38 -7.69 1.25
C ILE A 43 -9.02 -6.19 1.30
N GLU A 44 -9.58 -5.43 2.24
CA GLU A 44 -9.05 -4.10 2.57
C GLU A 44 -7.68 -4.26 3.26
N HIS A 45 -6.65 -4.41 2.45
CA HIS A 45 -5.29 -4.12 2.87
C HIS A 45 -5.33 -2.71 3.47
N LYS A 46 -5.10 -2.59 4.79
CA LYS A 46 -4.82 -1.30 5.41
C LYS A 46 -3.80 -0.61 4.51
N LYS A 47 -4.17 0.54 3.95
CA LYS A 47 -3.27 1.34 3.11
C LYS A 47 -1.97 1.41 3.91
N ASN A 48 -0.89 0.82 3.40
CA ASN A 48 0.41 0.89 4.05
C ASN A 48 0.85 2.35 3.99
N THR A 49 0.32 3.18 4.89
CA THR A 49 0.84 4.50 5.18
C THR A 49 2.14 4.24 5.91
N ILE A 50 3.16 3.86 5.13
CA ILE A 50 4.53 3.83 5.59
C ILE A 50 4.76 5.20 6.21
N TYR A 51 5.04 5.22 7.52
CA TYR A 51 5.24 6.45 8.27
C TYR A 51 6.26 7.30 7.51
N GLN A 52 5.83 8.47 7.06
CA GLN A 52 6.67 9.44 6.37
C GLN A 52 6.74 10.69 7.23
N VAL A 53 7.94 11.22 7.33
CA VAL A 53 8.24 12.41 8.12
C VAL A 53 8.44 13.56 7.16
N ASP A 54 7.76 14.68 7.40
CA ASP A 54 7.85 15.87 6.57
C ASP A 54 9.14 16.66 6.83
N ASP A 55 9.80 16.43 7.97
CA ASP A 55 11.08 17.04 8.30
C ASP A 55 12.22 16.52 7.43
N LEU A 56 13.16 17.41 7.14
CA LEU A 56 14.38 17.13 6.39
C LEU A 56 15.54 16.84 7.36
N PRO A 57 16.20 15.68 7.27
CA PRO A 57 17.29 15.34 8.18
C PRO A 57 18.61 16.07 7.88
N PHE A 58 18.72 16.70 6.71
CA PHE A 58 19.87 17.49 6.24
C PHE A 58 19.46 18.60 5.28
N LYS A 59 20.38 19.52 4.97
CA LYS A 59 20.16 20.61 4.00
C LYS A 59 20.24 20.10 2.56
N ILE A 60 19.20 20.31 1.76
CA ILE A 60 19.16 19.86 0.35
C ILE A 60 20.28 20.47 -0.51
N SER A 61 20.71 21.69 -0.22
CA SER A 61 21.84 22.33 -0.93
C SER A 61 23.14 21.52 -0.83
N THR A 62 23.40 20.89 0.33
CA THR A 62 24.58 20.03 0.52
C THR A 62 24.49 18.77 -0.31
N LEU A 63 23.30 18.14 -0.37
CA LEU A 63 23.07 16.96 -1.21
C LEU A 63 23.21 17.30 -2.71
N ASN A 64 22.69 18.46 -3.14
CA ASN A 64 22.85 18.95 -4.52
C ASN A 64 24.32 19.18 -4.88
N SER A 65 25.11 19.73 -3.97
CA SER A 65 26.55 19.92 -4.18
C SER A 65 27.28 18.58 -4.33
N TYR A 66 26.94 17.57 -3.52
CA TYR A 66 27.58 16.25 -3.58
C TYR A 66 27.16 15.42 -4.80
N LEU A 67 25.94 15.60 -5.31
CA LEU A 67 25.47 14.96 -6.54
C LEU A 67 25.96 15.68 -7.81
N GLY A 68 26.30 16.96 -7.69
CA GLY A 68 26.57 17.87 -8.79
C GLY A 68 25.27 18.45 -9.37
N VAL A 69 25.08 19.77 -9.29
CA VAL A 69 23.81 20.48 -9.58
C VAL A 69 23.14 20.05 -10.89
N GLU A 70 23.92 19.85 -11.96
CA GLU A 70 23.43 19.48 -13.30
C GLU A 70 23.70 18.03 -13.71
N ASN A 71 24.33 17.27 -12.81
CA ASN A 71 24.85 15.93 -13.08
C ASN A 71 23.83 14.82 -12.80
N TYR A 72 22.73 15.14 -12.11
CA TYR A 72 21.75 14.15 -11.69
C TYR A 72 20.33 14.45 -12.21
N ARG A 73 19.52 13.41 -12.33
CA ARG A 73 18.06 13.48 -12.58
C ARG A 73 17.35 12.61 -11.57
N VAL A 74 16.37 13.15 -10.85
CA VAL A 74 15.56 12.31 -9.95
C VAL A 74 14.61 11.48 -10.79
N ILE A 75 14.67 10.15 -10.67
CA ILE A 75 13.84 9.24 -11.46
C ILE A 75 12.58 8.89 -10.69
N ASP A 76 12.74 8.44 -9.44
CA ASP A 76 11.66 7.80 -8.70
C ASP A 76 11.90 7.86 -7.18
N SER A 77 10.81 7.89 -6.43
CA SER A 77 10.77 7.85 -4.97
C SER A 77 10.02 6.60 -4.53
N LYS A 78 10.74 5.65 -3.93
CA LYS A 78 10.16 4.48 -3.29
C LYS A 78 9.98 4.77 -1.80
N PRO A 79 9.16 4.00 -1.06
CA PRO A 79 8.81 4.35 0.32
C PRO A 79 9.99 4.53 1.29
N SER A 80 11.14 3.90 1.03
CA SER A 80 12.33 3.95 1.88
C SER A 80 13.62 4.31 1.16
N ARG A 81 13.56 4.51 -0.17
CA ARG A 81 14.74 4.79 -0.99
C ARG A 81 14.43 5.74 -2.14
N LEU A 82 15.39 6.62 -2.40
CA LEU A 82 15.35 7.59 -3.48
C LEU A 82 16.25 7.12 -4.61
N ASN A 83 15.72 7.06 -5.83
CA ASN A 83 16.47 6.66 -7.01
C ASN A 83 16.79 7.88 -7.88
N ILE A 84 18.08 8.05 -8.15
CA ILE A 84 18.63 9.18 -8.87
C ILE A 84 19.46 8.66 -10.04
N GLU A 85 19.13 9.10 -11.25
CA GLU A 85 19.97 8.91 -12.43
C GLU A 85 21.14 9.87 -12.39
N ILE A 86 22.32 9.41 -12.77
CA ILE A 86 23.54 10.22 -12.79
C ILE A 86 24.18 10.11 -14.16
N LYS A 87 24.56 11.26 -14.73
CA LYS A 87 25.27 11.35 -16.01
C LYS A 87 26.73 10.92 -15.87
N ASP A 88 27.41 11.43 -14.85
CA ASP A 88 28.81 11.14 -14.56
C ASP A 88 29.03 10.81 -13.08
N ILE A 89 29.30 9.55 -12.77
CA ILE A 89 29.52 9.06 -11.40
C ILE A 89 30.81 9.62 -10.79
N ALA A 90 31.82 9.98 -11.59
CA ALA A 90 33.09 10.49 -11.08
C ALA A 90 32.94 11.86 -10.40
N LYS A 91 31.89 12.61 -10.75
CA LYS A 91 31.57 13.93 -10.16
C LYS A 91 30.76 13.84 -8.88
N VAL A 92 30.49 12.63 -8.37
CA VAL A 92 29.64 12.40 -7.21
C VAL A 92 30.47 12.02 -5.99
N ASP A 93 30.29 12.77 -4.91
CA ASP A 93 30.95 12.52 -3.62
C ASP A 93 30.18 11.44 -2.81
N LEU A 94 30.32 10.18 -3.22
CA LEU A 94 29.62 9.03 -2.61
C LEU A 94 29.86 8.90 -1.10
N GLU A 95 31.09 9.14 -0.64
CA GLU A 95 31.44 9.04 0.77
C GLU A 95 30.74 10.10 1.62
N LYS A 96 30.63 11.33 1.11
CA LYS A 96 29.97 12.43 1.82
C LYS A 96 28.47 12.18 1.90
N ILE A 97 27.87 11.68 0.81
CA ILE A 97 26.45 11.31 0.79
C ILE A 97 26.16 10.22 1.82
N LYS A 98 27.02 9.20 1.94
CA LYS A 98 26.86 8.13 2.95
C LYS A 98 26.96 8.65 4.39
N LYS A 99 27.70 9.74 4.62
CA LYS A 99 27.88 10.37 5.94
C LYS A 99 26.77 11.37 6.30
N LEU A 100 25.84 11.68 5.38
CA LEU A 100 24.73 12.57 5.67
C LEU A 100 23.79 11.96 6.72
N LYS A 101 23.30 12.82 7.62
CA LYS A 101 22.37 12.42 8.68
C LYS A 101 21.08 11.86 8.07
N GLY A 102 20.64 10.67 8.49
CA GLY A 102 19.43 10.05 7.96
C GLY A 102 19.62 9.23 6.67
N VAL A 103 20.84 9.15 6.13
CA VAL A 103 21.20 8.16 5.10
C VAL A 103 21.62 6.87 5.79
N SER A 104 20.83 5.81 5.64
CA SER A 104 21.18 4.48 6.18
C SER A 104 22.15 3.73 5.27
N GLY A 105 22.14 4.02 3.98
CA GLY A 105 22.97 3.34 3.00
C GLY A 105 22.84 3.92 1.60
N LEU A 106 23.78 3.54 0.75
CA LEU A 106 23.88 4.00 -0.63
C LEU A 106 24.19 2.79 -1.52
N PHE A 107 23.42 2.62 -2.59
CA PHE A 107 23.72 1.65 -3.65
C PHE A 107 24.01 2.38 -4.94
N VAL A 108 25.13 2.04 -5.57
CA VAL A 108 25.53 2.59 -6.86
C VAL A 108 25.41 1.50 -7.91
N LYS A 109 24.66 1.81 -8.96
CA LYS A 109 24.57 1.04 -10.20
C LYS A 109 25.10 1.93 -11.33
N SER A 110 25.49 1.35 -12.46
CA SER A 110 26.25 2.00 -13.54
C SER A 110 25.83 3.44 -13.90
N SER A 111 24.54 3.77 -13.89
CA SER A 111 24.03 5.13 -14.12
C SER A 111 23.02 5.60 -13.06
N THR A 112 22.87 4.86 -11.96
CA THR A 112 21.81 5.12 -10.98
C THR A 112 22.33 4.96 -9.56
N ILE A 113 22.03 5.94 -8.73
CA ILE A 113 22.28 5.89 -7.29
C ILE A 113 20.95 5.72 -6.57
N SER A 114 20.88 4.71 -5.70
CA SER A 114 19.77 4.50 -4.78
C SER A 114 20.20 4.88 -3.37
N ILE A 115 19.64 5.95 -2.83
CA ILE A 115 19.90 6.43 -1.47
C ILE A 115 18.83 5.88 -0.53
N ILE A 116 19.22 5.22 0.55
CA ILE A 116 18.29 4.69 1.56
C ILE A 116 18.08 5.76 2.63
N LEU A 117 16.88 6.32 2.67
CA LEU A 117 16.51 7.43 3.57
C LEU A 117 15.37 7.06 4.53
N GLY A 118 14.74 5.88 4.34
CA GLY A 118 13.62 5.45 5.16
C GLY A 118 12.45 6.43 5.13
N VAL A 119 11.97 6.82 6.31
CA VAL A 119 10.81 7.71 6.50
C VAL A 119 10.99 9.11 5.89
N TYR A 120 12.22 9.54 5.63
CA TYR A 120 12.56 10.86 5.07
C TYR A 120 12.56 10.88 3.53
N THR A 121 12.28 9.76 2.88
CA THR A 121 12.44 9.66 1.42
C THR A 121 11.53 10.63 0.68
N ASN A 122 10.28 10.79 1.13
CA ASN A 122 9.31 11.65 0.46
C ASN A 122 9.64 13.14 0.65
N SER A 123 10.02 13.56 1.86
CA SER A 123 10.41 14.96 2.13
C SER A 123 11.63 15.36 1.30
N VAL A 124 12.66 14.50 1.23
CA VAL A 124 13.86 14.73 0.41
C VAL A 124 13.54 14.77 -1.08
N TYR A 125 12.69 13.87 -1.58
CA TYR A 125 12.26 13.86 -2.99
C TYR A 125 11.58 15.16 -3.38
N GLN A 126 10.61 15.61 -2.59
CA GLN A 126 9.86 16.84 -2.86
C GLN A 126 10.78 18.06 -2.84
N ALA A 127 11.68 18.13 -1.86
CA ALA A 127 12.60 19.24 -1.72
C ALA A 127 13.63 19.30 -2.87
N LEU A 128 14.10 18.16 -3.38
CA LEU A 128 14.95 18.10 -4.58
C LEU A 128 14.20 18.53 -5.84
N ASN A 129 12.94 18.13 -5.99
CA ASN A 129 12.14 18.45 -7.16
C ASN A 129 11.76 19.95 -7.20
N ASN A 130 11.48 20.54 -6.03
CA ASN A 130 11.20 21.97 -5.92
C ASN A 130 12.43 22.83 -6.23
N ASN A 131 13.63 22.40 -5.82
CA ASN A 131 14.87 23.14 -6.06
C ASN A 131 15.24 23.23 -7.56
N LYS A 132 14.76 22.29 -8.39
CA LYS A 132 14.99 22.31 -9.84
C LYS A 132 14.00 23.15 -10.64
N ARG A 133 12.92 23.63 -10.00
CA ARG A 133 11.89 24.46 -10.64
C ARG A 133 12.03 25.95 -10.32
N GLY A 134 12.96 26.31 -9.42
CA GLY A 134 13.28 27.69 -9.06
C GLY A 134 14.49 28.23 -9.82
#